data_AF-A0A933RIN5-F1
#
_entry.id   AF-A0A933RIN5-F1
#
_cell.length_a   1.000
_cell.length_b   1.000
_cell.length_c   1.000
_cell.angle_alpha   90.00
_cell.angle_beta   90.00
_cell.angle_gamma   90.00
#
_symmetry.space_group_name_H-M   'P 1'
#
loop_
_entity.id
_entity.type
_entity.pdbx_description
1 polymer ?
#
loop_
_entity_poly.entity_id
_entity_poly.type
_entity_poly.pdbx_seq_one_letter_code
_entity_poly.pdbx_strand_id
1 'polypeptide(L)'
;MRHLVAAAAATLLLAVPAAAQETNTTVTGWTKAPGPRSWDRLEVTKTGPSSAKTVLVLVPGTAGGRGDFTLVARDLVKEVQGLQVWSVDRRSQRLEDTSVFEQAIKGQASLQQMFDYYLGWIGNSNIQPHFQAPDPQKHLFMGRWGLQVQLEDVRRVVKAASRGGRRVVLGGHSLGASVAVAYAAWDFAGTPGYKDLDGLVLIDGGLRGSFNGADLKEAKRLKPQVERQPWLDLLGIGLPWTSGVFAEAGAILTLKDPTGPSVAQAFNLLPPQFKPPVPATNRGLFGYAFDESSSPKALSLIHVRAGTLAAEGDPRDWADGEVTPVQRLAETFGGEPANAVEWYFPRRLTLDVDAASALSMTPAARYLKLRLRHARKARLPLYALQTSLTGGRVLKGAKSFARLAGIKRPTLVDASSEQSHLDPLTAAPERNRFLTTVAPFLRNLP
;
A
#
# COMPACT_ATOMS: atom_id res chain seq x y z
N MET A 1 -23.70 -70.37 -7.87
CA MET A 1 -24.36 -69.06 -7.71
C MET A 1 -23.34 -68.08 -7.15
N ARG A 2 -23.06 -67.00 -7.90
CA ARG A 2 -22.04 -65.99 -7.55
C ARG A 2 -22.55 -65.13 -6.39
N HIS A 3 -21.80 -65.08 -5.29
CA HIS A 3 -22.01 -64.08 -4.23
C HIS A 3 -21.25 -62.81 -4.60
N LEU A 4 -21.99 -61.73 -4.85
CA LEU A 4 -21.49 -60.36 -4.98
C LEU A 4 -21.39 -59.75 -3.58
N VAL A 5 -20.17 -59.47 -3.12
CA VAL A 5 -19.92 -58.59 -1.98
C VAL A 5 -19.56 -57.22 -2.55
N ALA A 6 -20.45 -56.25 -2.39
CA ALA A 6 -20.19 -54.86 -2.75
C ALA A 6 -19.42 -54.18 -1.60
N ALA A 7 -18.17 -53.83 -1.85
CA ALA A 7 -17.37 -53.01 -0.94
C ALA A 7 -17.74 -51.54 -1.14
N ALA A 8 -18.34 -50.92 -0.12
CA ALA A 8 -18.56 -49.48 -0.08
C ALA A 8 -17.27 -48.79 0.42
N ALA A 9 -16.55 -48.12 -0.47
CA ALA A 9 -15.44 -47.25 -0.11
C ALA A 9 -15.97 -45.90 0.36
N ALA A 10 -15.82 -45.59 1.66
CA ALA A 10 -16.09 -44.27 2.20
C ALA A 10 -14.90 -43.34 1.88
N THR A 11 -15.09 -42.42 0.94
CA THR A 11 -14.14 -41.34 0.66
C THR A 11 -14.24 -40.27 1.76
N LEU A 12 -13.28 -40.26 2.68
CA LEU A 12 -13.05 -39.10 3.54
C LEU A 12 -12.56 -37.94 2.65
N LEU A 13 -13.44 -36.98 2.39
CA LEU A 13 -13.05 -35.66 1.88
C LEU A 13 -12.25 -34.94 2.96
N LEU A 14 -10.92 -34.98 2.85
CA LEU A 14 -10.04 -34.08 3.60
C LEU A 14 -10.39 -32.65 3.17
N ALA A 15 -11.00 -31.89 4.06
CA ALA A 15 -11.20 -30.46 3.89
C ALA A 15 -9.82 -29.79 3.85
N VAL A 16 -9.34 -29.52 2.63
CA VAL A 16 -8.20 -28.62 2.42
C VAL A 16 -8.57 -27.28 3.06
N PRO A 17 -7.70 -26.68 3.89
CA PRO A 17 -8.01 -25.36 4.45
C PRO A 17 -8.27 -24.44 3.26
N ALA A 18 -9.46 -23.84 3.20
CA ALA A 18 -9.78 -22.87 2.18
C ALA A 18 -8.74 -21.75 2.27
N ALA A 19 -7.79 -21.73 1.32
CA ALA A 19 -6.94 -20.58 1.11
C ALA A 19 -7.86 -19.36 1.09
N ALA A 20 -7.51 -18.31 1.83
CA ALA A 20 -8.35 -17.12 1.97
C ALA A 20 -8.77 -16.67 0.56
N GLN A 21 -10.06 -16.86 0.23
CA GLN A 21 -10.54 -16.64 -1.12
C GLN A 21 -10.30 -15.18 -1.48
N GLU A 22 -9.48 -14.95 -2.48
CA GLU A 22 -9.21 -13.62 -3.03
C GLU A 22 -10.10 -13.40 -4.24
N THR A 23 -10.73 -12.23 -4.29
CA THR A 23 -11.55 -11.84 -5.43
C THR A 23 -11.21 -10.41 -5.83
N ASN A 24 -10.75 -10.27 -7.07
CA ASN A 24 -10.52 -8.97 -7.69
C ASN A 24 -11.84 -8.46 -8.27
N THR A 25 -12.21 -7.23 -7.90
CA THR A 25 -13.40 -6.58 -8.45
C THR A 25 -13.12 -5.12 -8.74
N THR A 26 -13.74 -4.60 -9.79
CA THR A 26 -13.73 -3.18 -10.09
C THR A 26 -14.95 -2.49 -9.47
N VAL A 27 -14.73 -1.38 -8.77
CA VAL A 27 -15.79 -0.49 -8.27
C VAL A 27 -15.82 0.77 -9.13
N THR A 28 -17.00 1.19 -9.58
CA THR A 28 -17.16 2.49 -10.25
C THR A 28 -16.83 3.62 -9.28
N GLY A 29 -15.80 4.39 -9.63
CA GLY A 29 -15.33 5.54 -8.86
C GLY A 29 -16.26 6.77 -8.98
N TRP A 30 -15.76 7.90 -8.52
CA TRP A 30 -16.46 9.18 -8.60
C TRP A 30 -16.52 9.70 -10.04
N THR A 31 -17.73 9.81 -10.57
CA THR A 31 -17.98 10.17 -11.97
C THR A 31 -17.80 11.67 -12.29
N LYS A 32 -17.27 12.45 -11.34
CA LYS A 32 -16.98 13.89 -11.52
C LYS A 32 -15.50 14.21 -11.30
N ALA A 33 -14.63 13.20 -11.16
CA ALA A 33 -13.20 13.42 -11.08
C ALA A 33 -12.64 13.99 -12.40
N PRO A 34 -11.62 14.85 -12.41
CA PRO A 34 -11.02 15.37 -13.64
C PRO A 34 -10.49 14.26 -14.57
N GLY A 35 -10.65 14.43 -15.89
CA GLY A 35 -10.16 13.47 -16.92
C GLY A 35 -11.27 12.69 -17.63
N PRO A 36 -10.93 11.75 -18.51
CA PRO A 36 -11.91 10.90 -19.19
C PRO A 36 -12.66 9.97 -18.22
N ARG A 37 -13.93 9.66 -18.50
CA ARG A 37 -14.76 8.81 -17.63
C ARG A 37 -14.28 7.36 -17.54
N SER A 38 -13.48 6.90 -18.50
CA SER A 38 -12.86 5.56 -18.47
C SER A 38 -12.00 5.34 -17.22
N TRP A 39 -11.50 6.41 -16.60
CA TRP A 39 -10.72 6.40 -15.36
C TRP A 39 -11.57 6.40 -14.08
N ASP A 40 -12.90 6.49 -14.15
CA ASP A 40 -13.79 6.50 -12.99
C ASP A 40 -14.01 5.09 -12.42
N ARG A 41 -12.91 4.43 -12.05
CA ARG A 41 -12.94 3.08 -11.50
C ARG A 41 -11.76 2.82 -10.59
N LEU A 42 -11.95 1.88 -9.68
CA LEU A 42 -10.95 1.45 -8.71
C LEU A 42 -10.92 -0.07 -8.73
N GLU A 43 -9.73 -0.64 -8.80
CA GLU A 43 -9.54 -2.06 -8.57
C GLU A 43 -9.53 -2.32 -7.05
N VAL A 44 -10.19 -3.40 -6.64
CA VAL A 44 -10.32 -3.78 -5.22
C VAL A 44 -10.06 -5.27 -5.09
N THR A 45 -9.10 -5.64 -4.26
CA THR A 45 -8.87 -7.03 -3.84
C THR A 45 -9.68 -7.29 -2.57
N LYS A 46 -10.51 -8.33 -2.57
CA LYS A 46 -11.26 -8.78 -1.40
C LYS A 46 -10.69 -10.09 -0.92
N THR A 47 -10.23 -10.14 0.32
CA THR A 47 -9.66 -11.34 0.95
C THR A 47 -10.57 -11.76 2.10
N GLY A 48 -10.99 -13.03 2.10
CA GLY A 48 -11.88 -13.61 3.13
C GLY A 48 -13.33 -13.80 2.68
N PRO A 49 -14.17 -14.41 3.53
CA PRO A 49 -15.49 -14.90 3.12
C PRO A 49 -16.45 -13.77 2.71
N SER A 50 -17.20 -13.97 1.63
CA SER A 50 -18.22 -13.03 1.16
C SER A 50 -19.37 -12.82 2.16
N SER A 51 -19.59 -13.79 3.06
CA SER A 51 -20.56 -13.75 4.15
C SER A 51 -20.10 -12.96 5.38
N ALA A 52 -18.86 -12.45 5.38
CA ALA A 52 -18.30 -11.65 6.47
C ALA A 52 -19.24 -10.52 6.90
N LYS A 53 -19.36 -10.34 8.22
CA LYS A 53 -20.19 -9.29 8.82
C LYS A 53 -19.42 -8.00 9.07
N THR A 54 -18.10 -8.06 9.00
CA THR A 54 -17.22 -6.91 9.16
C THR A 54 -16.26 -6.83 7.97
N VAL A 55 -16.16 -5.64 7.38
CA VAL A 55 -15.26 -5.34 6.28
C VAL A 55 -14.23 -4.31 6.76
N LEU A 56 -12.95 -4.65 6.67
CA LEU A 56 -11.85 -3.70 6.82
C LEU A 56 -11.43 -3.21 5.42
N VAL A 57 -11.73 -1.95 5.10
CA VAL A 57 -11.27 -1.31 3.86
C VAL A 57 -9.92 -0.68 4.11
N LEU A 58 -8.89 -1.04 3.34
CA LEU A 58 -7.52 -0.52 3.48
C LEU A 58 -7.13 0.35 2.29
N VAL A 59 -6.66 1.56 2.60
CA VAL A 59 -6.13 2.52 1.63
C VAL A 59 -4.60 2.55 1.73
N PRO A 60 -3.87 2.43 0.61
CA PRO A 60 -2.41 2.38 0.62
C PRO A 60 -1.77 3.75 0.87
N GLY A 61 -0.47 3.71 1.17
CA GLY A 61 0.39 4.85 1.43
C GLY A 61 0.80 5.64 0.19
N THR A 62 1.85 6.45 0.36
CA THR A 62 2.53 7.12 -0.76
C THR A 62 3.19 6.07 -1.62
N ALA A 63 2.89 6.06 -2.92
CA ALA A 63 3.36 5.07 -3.89
C ALA A 63 3.02 3.61 -3.56
N GLY A 64 2.13 3.34 -2.59
CA GLY A 64 1.64 1.98 -2.33
C GLY A 64 0.45 1.64 -3.23
N GLY A 65 0.39 0.39 -3.68
CA GLY A 65 -0.75 -0.23 -4.36
C GLY A 65 -1.55 -1.14 -3.43
N ARG A 66 -2.68 -1.68 -3.91
CA ARG A 66 -3.53 -2.58 -3.11
C ARG A 66 -2.84 -3.89 -2.74
N GLY A 67 -1.82 -4.29 -3.50
CA GLY A 67 -1.03 -5.50 -3.27
C GLY A 67 -0.24 -5.48 -1.97
N ASP A 68 0.07 -4.28 -1.45
CA ASP A 68 0.84 -4.05 -0.22
C ASP A 68 0.15 -4.67 1.00
N PHE A 69 -1.18 -4.82 0.92
CA PHE A 69 -1.99 -5.42 1.97
C PHE A 69 -2.22 -6.93 1.81
N THR A 70 -1.75 -7.57 0.74
CA THR A 70 -2.14 -8.95 0.39
C THR A 70 -1.82 -9.93 1.52
N LEU A 71 -0.58 -9.94 2.00
CA LEU A 71 -0.15 -10.88 3.02
C LEU A 71 -0.82 -10.61 4.36
N VAL A 72 -0.82 -9.34 4.81
CA VAL A 72 -1.48 -8.98 6.07
C VAL A 72 -3.00 -9.21 6.02
N ALA A 73 -3.65 -9.06 4.87
CA ALA A 73 -5.06 -9.39 4.69
C ALA A 73 -5.31 -10.90 4.84
N ARG A 74 -4.46 -11.74 4.23
CA ARG A 74 -4.52 -13.21 4.37
C ARG A 74 -4.36 -13.63 5.84
N ASP A 75 -3.47 -12.98 6.57
CA ASP A 75 -3.22 -13.32 7.97
C ASP A 75 -4.35 -12.81 8.88
N LEU A 76 -4.87 -11.60 8.65
CA LEU A 76 -5.98 -11.04 9.42
C LEU A 76 -7.26 -11.88 9.33
N VAL A 77 -7.61 -12.39 8.15
CA VAL A 77 -8.85 -13.18 8.00
C VAL A 77 -8.75 -14.59 8.57
N LYS A 78 -7.52 -15.11 8.79
CA LYS A 78 -7.30 -16.34 9.56
C LYS A 78 -7.51 -16.06 11.06
N GLU A 79 -7.06 -14.91 11.52
CA GLU A 79 -7.14 -14.52 12.94
C GLU A 79 -8.55 -14.03 13.34
N VAL A 80 -9.25 -13.28 12.48
CA VAL A 80 -10.51 -12.63 12.84
C VAL A 80 -11.67 -13.30 12.09
N GLN A 81 -12.37 -14.20 12.77
CA GLN A 81 -13.54 -14.87 12.21
C GLN A 81 -14.60 -13.85 11.75
N GLY A 82 -15.13 -14.04 10.53
CA GLY A 82 -16.17 -13.17 9.99
C GLY A 82 -15.68 -11.80 9.50
N LEU A 83 -14.35 -11.61 9.38
CA LEU A 83 -13.72 -10.47 8.71
C LEU A 83 -13.54 -10.72 7.22
N GLN A 84 -13.72 -9.68 6.41
CA GLN A 84 -13.21 -9.59 5.05
C GLN A 84 -12.38 -8.31 4.92
N VAL A 85 -11.23 -8.38 4.24
CA VAL A 85 -10.37 -7.22 3.99
C VAL A 85 -10.52 -6.79 2.54
N TRP A 86 -10.72 -5.49 2.30
CA TRP A 86 -10.87 -4.89 0.98
C TRP A 86 -9.73 -3.89 0.75
N SER A 87 -8.75 -4.28 -0.05
CA SER A 87 -7.60 -3.45 -0.40
C SER A 87 -7.89 -2.64 -1.67
N VAL A 88 -7.70 -1.33 -1.62
CA VAL A 88 -8.16 -0.40 -2.66
C VAL A 88 -7.00 0.17 -3.46
N ASP A 89 -7.06 0.08 -4.78
CA ASP A 89 -6.15 0.81 -5.66
C ASP A 89 -6.63 2.22 -5.98
N ARG A 90 -5.71 3.05 -6.44
CA ARG A 90 -6.03 4.35 -7.05
C ARG A 90 -6.30 4.18 -8.54
N ARG A 91 -6.88 5.23 -9.14
CA ARG A 91 -7.17 5.28 -10.58
C ARG A 91 -5.93 5.14 -11.47
N SER A 92 -4.78 5.56 -10.96
CA SER A 92 -3.49 5.60 -11.66
C SER A 92 -2.97 4.21 -12.00
N GLN A 93 -3.38 3.17 -11.26
CA GLN A 93 -3.00 1.79 -11.53
C GLN A 93 -3.27 1.36 -12.97
N ARG A 94 -4.27 1.95 -13.64
CA ARG A 94 -4.57 1.66 -15.05
C ARG A 94 -3.48 2.09 -16.05
N LEU A 95 -2.50 2.86 -15.62
CA LEU A 95 -1.32 3.21 -16.43
C LEU A 95 -0.24 2.12 -16.39
N GLU A 96 -0.39 1.15 -15.50
CA GLU A 96 0.65 0.19 -15.16
C GLU A 96 0.41 -1.08 -15.97
N ASP A 97 1.38 -1.40 -16.82
CA ASP A 97 1.37 -2.64 -17.61
C ASP A 97 2.25 -3.67 -16.93
N THR A 98 1.64 -4.50 -16.08
CA THR A 98 2.35 -5.57 -15.36
C THR A 98 2.36 -6.90 -16.11
N SER A 99 1.99 -6.91 -17.41
CA SER A 99 1.81 -8.14 -18.17
C SER A 99 3.08 -8.98 -18.33
N VAL A 100 4.26 -8.35 -18.41
CA VAL A 100 5.53 -9.07 -18.53
C VAL A 100 6.03 -9.54 -17.16
N PHE A 101 5.67 -8.85 -16.07
CA PHE A 101 5.84 -9.38 -14.71
C PHE A 101 5.00 -10.65 -14.51
N GLU A 102 3.73 -10.65 -14.92
CA GLU A 102 2.90 -11.85 -14.89
C GLU A 102 3.48 -13.01 -15.70
N GLN A 103 4.01 -12.74 -16.90
CA GLN A 103 4.64 -13.75 -17.74
C GLN A 103 5.89 -14.33 -17.06
N ALA A 104 6.75 -13.48 -16.48
CA ALA A 104 7.94 -13.94 -15.74
C ALA A 104 7.57 -14.81 -14.54
N ILE A 105 6.54 -14.42 -13.78
CA ILE A 105 6.02 -15.21 -12.65
C ILE A 105 5.55 -16.59 -13.10
N LYS A 106 4.91 -16.68 -14.28
CA LYS A 106 4.41 -17.92 -14.91
C LYS A 106 5.49 -18.70 -15.67
N GLY A 107 6.72 -18.19 -15.77
CA GLY A 107 7.81 -18.81 -16.54
C GLY A 107 7.65 -18.69 -18.06
N GLN A 108 6.79 -17.79 -18.53
CA GLN A 108 6.51 -17.52 -19.94
C GLN A 108 7.49 -16.51 -20.56
N ALA A 109 8.12 -15.68 -19.73
CA ALA A 109 9.24 -14.82 -20.08
C ALA A 109 10.41 -15.13 -19.14
N SER A 110 11.66 -15.04 -19.62
CA SER A 110 12.82 -15.16 -18.76
C SER A 110 12.95 -13.93 -17.85
N LEU A 111 13.66 -14.08 -16.73
CA LEU A 111 13.88 -12.96 -15.80
C LEU A 111 14.68 -11.81 -16.46
N GLN A 112 15.61 -12.14 -17.36
CA GLN A 112 16.33 -11.15 -18.15
C GLN A 112 15.40 -10.45 -19.14
N GLN A 113 14.53 -11.19 -19.86
CA GLN A 113 13.55 -10.60 -20.78
C GLN A 113 12.61 -9.64 -20.04
N MET A 114 12.16 -10.00 -18.84
CA MET A 114 11.35 -9.14 -17.99
C MET A 114 12.10 -7.87 -17.59
N PHE A 115 13.33 -8.01 -17.09
CA PHE A 115 14.14 -6.86 -16.70
C PHE A 115 14.43 -5.92 -17.89
N ASP A 116 14.77 -6.49 -19.04
CA ASP A 116 15.07 -5.75 -20.28
C ASP A 116 13.85 -5.02 -20.82
N TYR A 117 12.68 -5.67 -20.80
CA TYR A 117 11.42 -5.09 -21.25
C TYR A 117 11.07 -3.81 -20.49
N TYR A 118 11.29 -3.77 -19.17
CA TYR A 118 10.92 -2.61 -18.36
C TYR A 118 12.04 -1.60 -18.16
N LEU A 119 13.27 -2.05 -17.90
CA LEU A 119 14.38 -1.21 -17.45
C LEU A 119 15.57 -1.26 -18.40
N GLY A 120 15.98 -2.45 -18.85
CA GLY A 120 17.20 -2.61 -19.65
C GLY A 120 17.20 -1.78 -20.94
N TRP A 121 16.05 -1.62 -21.59
CA TRP A 121 15.90 -0.81 -22.81
C TRP A 121 16.29 0.67 -22.63
N ILE A 122 16.20 1.22 -21.42
CA ILE A 122 16.55 2.63 -21.16
C ILE A 122 18.06 2.86 -21.41
N GLY A 123 18.88 1.84 -21.13
CA GLY A 123 20.32 1.85 -21.41
C GLY A 123 20.69 1.26 -22.78
N ASN A 124 19.74 0.61 -23.47
CA ASN A 124 19.97 -0.06 -24.75
C ASN A 124 18.72 -0.02 -25.63
N SER A 125 18.67 0.96 -26.55
CA SER A 125 17.52 1.20 -27.43
C SER A 125 17.22 0.07 -28.43
N ASN A 126 18.10 -0.92 -28.58
CA ASN A 126 17.90 -2.06 -29.46
C ASN A 126 16.95 -3.12 -28.87
N ILE A 127 16.64 -3.03 -27.58
CA ILE A 127 15.72 -3.96 -26.92
C ILE A 127 14.28 -3.69 -27.41
N GLN A 128 13.70 -4.68 -28.08
CA GLN A 128 12.33 -4.66 -28.61
C GLN A 128 11.68 -6.05 -28.46
N PRO A 129 10.38 -6.12 -28.09
CA PRO A 129 9.54 -5.03 -27.60
C PRO A 129 9.96 -4.55 -26.20
N HIS A 130 9.56 -3.34 -25.82
CA HIS A 130 9.76 -2.79 -24.46
C HIS A 130 8.57 -1.96 -23.97
N PHE A 131 8.52 -1.73 -22.66
CA PHE A 131 7.48 -0.97 -21.98
C PHE A 131 7.37 0.46 -22.53
N GLN A 132 6.15 0.84 -22.93
CA GLN A 132 5.87 2.17 -23.45
C GLN A 132 5.31 3.06 -22.34
N ALA A 133 6.17 3.89 -21.74
CA ALA A 133 5.75 4.82 -20.70
C ALA A 133 4.65 5.77 -21.23
N PRO A 134 3.57 6.02 -20.46
CA PRO A 134 2.51 6.94 -20.85
C PRO A 134 3.03 8.37 -21.02
N ASP A 135 2.57 9.04 -22.08
CA ASP A 135 2.86 10.46 -22.33
C ASP A 135 2.32 11.34 -21.20
N PRO A 136 3.18 12.02 -20.42
CA PRO A 136 2.75 12.88 -19.31
C PRO A 136 1.81 14.02 -19.76
N GLN A 137 1.97 14.53 -20.99
CA GLN A 137 1.17 15.66 -21.51
C GLN A 137 -0.31 15.27 -21.69
N LYS A 138 -0.57 14.01 -22.09
CA LYS A 138 -1.93 13.46 -22.21
C LYS A 138 -2.58 13.20 -20.86
N HIS A 139 -1.81 13.19 -19.77
CA HIS A 139 -2.24 12.82 -18.43
C HIS A 139 -2.17 13.97 -17.40
N LEU A 140 -1.95 15.22 -17.82
CA LEU A 140 -1.92 16.38 -16.91
C LEU A 140 -3.19 16.57 -16.07
N PHE A 141 -4.33 16.01 -16.51
CA PHE A 141 -5.55 16.01 -15.70
C PHE A 141 -5.38 15.30 -14.35
N MET A 142 -4.45 14.35 -14.23
CA MET A 142 -4.11 13.65 -12.99
C MET A 142 -3.47 14.58 -11.95
N GLY A 143 -2.89 15.71 -12.36
CA GLY A 143 -2.42 16.76 -11.44
C GLY A 143 -3.55 17.40 -10.63
N ARG A 144 -4.81 17.10 -10.96
CA ARG A 144 -6.01 17.48 -10.20
C ARG A 144 -6.62 16.33 -9.40
N TRP A 145 -6.00 15.15 -9.38
CA TRP A 145 -6.41 14.01 -8.55
C TRP A 145 -5.88 14.18 -7.12
N GLY A 146 -6.54 15.07 -6.38
CA GLY A 146 -6.25 15.34 -4.98
C GLY A 146 -7.11 14.53 -4.01
N LEU A 147 -7.10 14.97 -2.75
CA LEU A 147 -7.79 14.28 -1.65
C LEU A 147 -9.30 14.16 -1.88
N GLN A 148 -9.94 15.14 -2.54
CA GLN A 148 -11.36 15.03 -2.87
C GLN A 148 -11.65 13.83 -3.79
N VAL A 149 -10.84 13.65 -4.84
CA VAL A 149 -11.02 12.53 -5.77
C VAL A 149 -10.84 11.22 -5.01
N GLN A 150 -9.76 11.09 -4.24
CA GLN A 150 -9.49 9.92 -3.42
C GLN A 150 -10.64 9.60 -2.44
N LEU A 151 -11.18 10.60 -1.74
CA LEU A 151 -12.24 10.39 -0.75
C LEU A 151 -13.57 10.02 -1.39
N GLU A 152 -13.94 10.66 -2.51
CA GLU A 152 -15.18 10.33 -3.23
C GLU A 152 -15.10 8.92 -3.83
N ASP A 153 -13.91 8.51 -4.29
CA ASP A 153 -13.60 7.16 -4.76
C ASP A 153 -13.70 6.12 -3.63
N VAL A 154 -12.97 6.32 -2.54
CA VAL A 154 -13.02 5.43 -1.36
C VAL A 154 -14.44 5.34 -0.81
N ARG A 155 -15.22 6.42 -0.86
CA ARG A 155 -16.64 6.39 -0.46
C ARG A 155 -17.47 5.41 -1.29
N ARG A 156 -17.19 5.27 -2.59
CA ARG A 156 -17.87 4.26 -3.43
C ARG A 156 -17.56 2.85 -2.94
N VAL A 157 -16.31 2.59 -2.55
CA VAL A 157 -15.88 1.30 -1.98
C VAL A 157 -16.53 1.07 -0.61
N VAL A 158 -16.48 2.05 0.30
CA VAL A 158 -17.10 1.98 1.63
C VAL A 158 -18.60 1.69 1.52
N LYS A 159 -19.33 2.36 0.62
CA LYS A 159 -20.75 2.12 0.40
C LYS A 159 -21.04 0.75 -0.23
N ALA A 160 -20.14 0.22 -1.06
CA ALA A 160 -20.24 -1.16 -1.54
C ALA A 160 -19.96 -2.17 -0.41
N ALA A 161 -18.98 -1.90 0.46
CA ALA A 161 -18.65 -2.70 1.63
C ALA A 161 -19.80 -2.76 2.63
N SER A 162 -20.53 -1.65 2.84
CA SER A 162 -21.64 -1.59 3.82
C SER A 162 -22.92 -2.30 3.37
N ARG A 163 -23.01 -2.75 2.11
CA ARG A 163 -24.21 -3.46 1.60
C ARG A 163 -24.51 -4.68 2.45
N GLY A 164 -25.81 -4.95 2.65
CA GLY A 164 -26.26 -6.06 3.49
C GLY A 164 -26.11 -5.82 5.00
N GLY A 165 -25.94 -4.56 5.43
CA GLY A 165 -25.84 -4.19 6.85
C GLY A 165 -24.52 -4.59 7.50
N ARG A 166 -23.45 -4.76 6.71
CA ARG A 166 -22.11 -5.11 7.21
C ARG A 166 -21.47 -3.91 7.90
N ARG A 167 -20.74 -4.18 8.99
CA ARG A 167 -19.89 -3.18 9.65
C ARG A 167 -18.70 -2.84 8.76
N VAL A 168 -18.34 -1.57 8.64
CA VAL A 168 -17.22 -1.09 7.83
C VAL A 168 -16.21 -0.35 8.69
N VAL A 169 -15.01 -0.92 8.81
CA VAL A 169 -13.84 -0.24 9.37
C VAL A 169 -13.04 0.32 8.21
N LEU A 170 -12.72 1.61 8.25
CA LEU A 170 -11.81 2.22 7.29
C LEU A 170 -10.43 2.35 7.90
N GLY A 171 -9.43 1.81 7.21
CA GLY A 171 -8.04 1.96 7.61
C GLY A 171 -7.14 2.31 6.44
N GLY A 172 -5.87 2.46 6.75
CA GLY A 172 -4.84 2.62 5.75
C GLY A 172 -3.46 2.69 6.37
N HIS A 173 -2.46 2.57 5.50
CA HIS A 173 -1.06 2.68 5.86
C HIS A 173 -0.49 4.05 5.43
N SER A 174 0.34 4.65 6.28
CA SER A 174 1.04 5.90 5.96
C SER A 174 0.08 7.03 5.54
N LEU A 175 0.24 7.59 4.34
CA LEU A 175 -0.70 8.51 3.70
C LEU A 175 -2.15 8.00 3.70
N GLY A 176 -2.36 6.69 3.51
CA GLY A 176 -3.68 6.05 3.55
C GLY A 176 -4.35 6.13 4.91
N ALA A 177 -3.59 6.08 6.01
CA ALA A 177 -4.10 6.36 7.36
C ALA A 177 -4.58 7.82 7.47
N SER A 178 -3.84 8.76 6.87
CA SER A 178 -4.23 10.17 6.80
C SER A 178 -5.53 10.36 5.99
N VAL A 179 -5.69 9.61 4.89
CA VAL A 179 -6.93 9.56 4.10
C VAL A 179 -8.10 9.03 4.95
N ALA A 180 -7.90 7.98 5.75
CA ALA A 180 -8.94 7.43 6.63
C ALA A 180 -9.44 8.46 7.67
N VAL A 181 -8.51 9.20 8.30
CA VAL A 181 -8.88 10.29 9.23
C VAL A 181 -9.57 11.45 8.52
N ALA A 182 -9.07 11.84 7.34
CA ALA A 182 -9.71 12.87 6.52
C ALA A 182 -11.13 12.49 6.12
N TYR A 183 -11.36 11.23 5.73
CA TYR A 183 -12.66 10.68 5.39
C TYR A 183 -13.67 10.89 6.52
N ALA A 184 -13.31 10.50 7.75
CA ALA A 184 -14.19 10.65 8.91
C ALA A 184 -14.57 12.13 9.17
N ALA A 185 -13.65 13.06 8.90
CA ALA A 185 -13.87 14.49 9.03
C ALA A 185 -14.56 15.16 7.83
N TRP A 186 -14.67 14.47 6.69
CA TRP A 186 -15.08 15.05 5.41
C TRP A 186 -16.59 15.28 5.33
N ASP A 187 -16.98 16.39 4.70
CA ASP A 187 -18.35 16.68 4.31
C ASP A 187 -18.61 16.25 2.87
N PHE A 188 -19.34 15.16 2.68
CA PHE A 188 -19.77 14.71 1.37
C PHE A 188 -21.14 15.29 1.03
N ALA A 189 -21.16 16.57 0.62
CA ALA A 189 -22.38 17.29 0.23
C ALA A 189 -23.45 17.25 1.33
N GLY A 190 -23.07 17.66 2.55
CA GLY A 190 -23.95 17.65 3.72
C GLY A 190 -23.99 16.32 4.48
N THR A 191 -23.43 15.24 3.92
CA THR A 191 -23.31 13.96 4.62
C THR A 191 -21.93 13.83 5.29
N PRO A 192 -21.85 13.74 6.62
CA PRO A 192 -20.57 13.51 7.30
C PRO A 192 -20.00 12.12 6.99
N GLY A 193 -18.71 12.04 6.64
CA GLY A 193 -18.07 10.78 6.30
C GLY A 193 -18.03 9.77 7.45
N TYR A 194 -17.86 10.21 8.71
CA TYR A 194 -17.87 9.30 9.87
C TYR A 194 -19.16 8.48 10.00
N LYS A 195 -20.30 8.92 9.44
CA LYS A 195 -21.56 8.17 9.48
C LYS A 195 -21.54 6.93 8.59
N ASP A 196 -20.55 6.79 7.73
CA ASP A 196 -20.40 5.65 6.83
C ASP A 196 -19.54 4.55 7.45
N LEU A 197 -19.02 4.73 8.67
CA LEU A 197 -17.98 3.90 9.28
C LEU A 197 -18.35 3.44 10.69
N ASP A 198 -17.81 2.28 11.07
CA ASP A 198 -17.93 1.66 12.40
C ASP A 198 -16.60 1.66 13.17
N GLY A 199 -15.49 2.06 12.54
CA GLY A 199 -14.18 2.13 13.17
C GLY A 199 -13.09 2.68 12.25
N LEU A 200 -11.94 3.01 12.86
CA LEU A 200 -10.73 3.47 12.18
C LEU A 200 -9.51 2.63 12.58
N VAL A 201 -8.68 2.27 11.59
CA VAL A 201 -7.38 1.59 11.76
C VAL A 201 -6.28 2.40 11.08
N LEU A 202 -5.41 3.02 11.87
CA LEU A 202 -4.31 3.85 11.37
C LEU A 202 -2.99 3.09 11.49
N ILE A 203 -2.39 2.73 10.36
CA ILE A 203 -1.12 1.99 10.32
C ILE A 203 -0.02 2.99 9.98
N ASP A 204 0.77 3.37 10.98
CA ASP A 204 1.91 4.28 10.86
C ASP A 204 1.65 5.58 10.09
N GLY A 205 0.49 6.19 10.37
CA GLY A 205 0.11 7.45 9.75
C GLY A 205 -1.09 8.10 10.41
N GLY A 206 -1.59 9.18 9.81
CA GLY A 206 -2.71 9.95 10.33
C GLY A 206 -2.55 11.46 10.12
N LEU A 207 -3.44 12.23 10.73
CA LEU A 207 -3.43 13.69 10.69
C LEU A 207 -3.17 14.26 12.08
N ARG A 208 -3.32 15.58 12.25
CA ARG A 208 -3.12 16.30 13.52
C ARG A 208 -1.66 16.28 14.00
N GLY A 209 -0.72 16.37 13.05
CA GLY A 209 0.71 16.48 13.33
C GLY A 209 1.51 15.18 13.19
N SER A 210 0.88 14.06 12.78
CA SER A 210 1.59 12.82 12.45
C SER A 210 2.67 13.04 11.39
N PHE A 211 2.39 13.90 10.40
CA PHE A 211 3.33 14.38 9.40
C PHE A 211 3.35 15.91 9.37
N ASN A 212 4.25 16.48 8.56
CA ASN A 212 4.25 17.90 8.28
C ASN A 212 2.95 18.31 7.58
N GLY A 213 2.55 19.56 7.77
CA GLY A 213 1.36 20.12 7.11
C GLY A 213 1.76 21.20 6.12
N ALA A 214 0.83 21.55 5.23
CA ALA A 214 1.00 22.63 4.27
C ALA A 214 0.18 23.85 4.70
N ASP A 215 0.85 25.00 4.83
CA ASP A 215 0.19 26.29 5.01
C ASP A 215 -0.26 26.89 3.66
N LEU A 216 -0.82 28.10 3.68
CA LEU A 216 -1.29 28.75 2.45
C LEU A 216 -0.15 29.10 1.49
N LYS A 217 1.01 29.51 2.02
CA LYS A 217 2.18 29.89 1.21
C LYS A 217 2.68 28.64 0.46
N GLU A 218 2.82 27.55 1.18
CA GLU A 218 3.25 26.27 0.62
C GLU A 218 2.24 25.72 -0.39
N ALA A 219 0.94 25.77 -0.07
CA ALA A 219 -0.10 25.33 -0.99
C ALA A 219 -0.12 26.13 -2.30
N LYS A 220 0.06 27.46 -2.24
CA LYS A 220 0.16 28.32 -3.45
C LYS A 220 1.41 28.01 -4.27
N ARG A 221 2.52 27.65 -3.61
CA ARG A 221 3.78 27.31 -4.26
C ARG A 221 3.71 25.95 -4.97
N LEU A 222 3.17 24.93 -4.29
CA LEU A 222 3.17 23.55 -4.77
C LEU A 222 2.07 23.25 -5.79
N LYS A 223 0.87 23.85 -5.64
CA LYS A 223 -0.28 23.56 -6.52
C LYS A 223 0.05 23.68 -8.03
N PRO A 224 0.67 24.76 -8.54
CA PRO A 224 1.01 24.83 -9.96
C PRO A 224 2.09 23.84 -10.38
N GLN A 225 2.96 23.39 -9.46
CA GLN A 225 3.99 22.39 -9.76
C GLN A 225 3.38 21.00 -9.96
N VAL A 226 2.50 20.59 -9.03
CA VAL A 226 1.81 19.29 -9.14
C VAL A 226 0.86 19.22 -10.32
N GLU A 227 0.32 20.35 -10.79
CA GLU A 227 -0.50 20.39 -12.00
C GLU A 227 0.32 20.27 -13.30
N ARG A 228 1.62 20.60 -13.27
CA ARG A 228 2.54 20.44 -14.41
C ARG A 228 3.29 19.10 -14.41
N GLN A 229 3.53 18.56 -13.23
CA GLN A 229 4.22 17.29 -13.00
C GLN A 229 3.38 16.46 -12.02
N PRO A 230 2.41 15.69 -12.54
CA PRO A 230 1.39 15.05 -11.72
C PRO A 230 1.94 13.94 -10.82
N TRP A 231 2.99 13.26 -11.26
CA TRP A 231 3.48 12.04 -10.61
C TRP A 231 4.71 12.29 -9.74
N LEU A 232 4.79 11.54 -8.64
CA LEU A 232 5.93 11.54 -7.75
C LEU A 232 7.10 10.81 -8.41
N ASP A 233 8.25 11.47 -8.48
CA ASP A 233 9.51 10.84 -8.85
C ASP A 233 10.31 10.56 -7.57
N LEU A 234 10.20 9.34 -7.06
CA LEU A 234 10.81 8.94 -5.79
C LEU A 234 12.33 8.83 -5.89
N LEU A 235 12.86 8.46 -7.06
CA LEU A 235 14.30 8.31 -7.29
C LEU A 235 14.96 9.62 -7.75
N GLY A 236 14.19 10.58 -8.24
CA GLY A 236 14.68 11.88 -8.69
C GLY A 236 15.44 11.83 -10.01
N ILE A 237 15.20 10.80 -10.84
CA ILE A 237 15.91 10.55 -12.11
C ILE A 237 15.12 11.00 -13.35
N GLY A 238 13.97 11.66 -13.16
CA GLY A 238 13.10 12.14 -14.23
C GLY A 238 12.12 11.09 -14.78
N LEU A 239 12.06 9.90 -14.18
CA LEU A 239 11.24 8.77 -14.61
C LEU A 239 10.37 8.24 -13.45
N PRO A 240 9.21 8.88 -13.16
CA PRO A 240 8.38 8.58 -11.99
C PRO A 240 8.08 7.09 -11.75
N TRP A 241 7.79 6.37 -12.83
CA TRP A 241 7.38 4.96 -12.81
C TRP A 241 8.48 3.97 -12.43
N THR A 242 9.75 4.36 -12.58
CA THR A 242 10.88 3.43 -12.40
C THR A 242 10.99 2.90 -10.97
N SER A 243 10.60 3.70 -9.97
CA SER A 243 10.66 3.28 -8.56
C SER A 243 9.83 2.03 -8.27
N GLY A 244 8.60 1.97 -8.80
CA GLY A 244 7.74 0.79 -8.68
C GLY A 244 8.31 -0.40 -9.44
N VAL A 245 8.67 -0.19 -10.71
CA VAL A 245 9.25 -1.23 -11.56
C VAL A 245 10.53 -1.82 -10.98
N PHE A 246 11.42 -1.03 -10.38
CA PHE A 246 12.61 -1.54 -9.70
C PHE A 246 12.24 -2.44 -8.52
N ALA A 247 11.24 -2.05 -7.73
CA ALA A 247 10.77 -2.84 -6.60
C ALA A 247 10.16 -4.17 -7.04
N GLU A 248 9.25 -4.17 -8.02
CA GLU A 248 8.60 -5.39 -8.53
C GLU A 248 9.60 -6.29 -9.26
N ALA A 249 10.44 -5.76 -10.15
CA ALA A 249 11.46 -6.54 -10.84
C ALA A 249 12.44 -7.18 -9.85
N GLY A 250 12.93 -6.41 -8.87
CA GLY A 250 13.82 -6.90 -7.81
C GLY A 250 13.15 -7.98 -6.95
N ALA A 251 11.86 -7.83 -6.65
CA ALA A 251 11.09 -8.82 -5.93
C ALA A 251 10.90 -10.12 -6.73
N ILE A 252 10.53 -10.05 -8.01
CA ILE A 252 10.37 -11.24 -8.87
C ILE A 252 11.71 -11.96 -9.06
N LEU A 253 12.80 -11.22 -9.27
CA LEU A 253 14.15 -11.77 -9.32
C LEU A 253 14.49 -12.50 -8.00
N THR A 254 14.17 -11.89 -6.86
CA THR A 254 14.38 -12.51 -5.54
C THR A 254 13.54 -13.77 -5.34
N LEU A 255 12.30 -13.81 -5.85
CA LEU A 255 11.43 -14.98 -5.73
C LEU A 255 11.83 -16.13 -6.67
N LYS A 256 12.37 -15.82 -7.85
CA LYS A 256 12.60 -16.80 -8.92
C LYS A 256 14.03 -17.26 -9.06
N ASP A 257 14.98 -16.40 -8.70
CA ASP A 257 16.42 -16.69 -8.71
C ASP A 257 17.12 -15.97 -7.55
N PRO A 258 16.80 -16.32 -6.28
CA PRO A 258 17.27 -15.59 -5.11
C PRO A 258 18.80 -15.53 -5.00
N THR A 259 19.48 -16.63 -5.35
CA THR A 259 20.93 -16.81 -5.16
C THR A 259 21.74 -16.53 -6.43
N GLY A 260 21.09 -16.33 -7.58
CA GLY A 260 21.77 -15.91 -8.79
C GLY A 260 22.37 -14.51 -8.68
N PRO A 261 23.42 -14.18 -9.47
CA PRO A 261 23.98 -12.84 -9.51
C PRO A 261 22.92 -11.78 -9.78
N SER A 262 23.01 -10.64 -9.10
CA SER A 262 22.02 -9.59 -9.23
C SER A 262 22.00 -8.98 -10.64
N VAL A 263 20.85 -9.10 -11.32
CA VAL A 263 20.64 -8.50 -12.64
C VAL A 263 20.68 -6.97 -12.56
N ALA A 264 20.11 -6.38 -11.50
CA ALA A 264 19.95 -4.94 -11.37
C ALA A 264 21.20 -4.23 -10.82
N GLN A 265 22.11 -4.93 -10.13
CA GLN A 265 23.27 -4.27 -9.49
C GLN A 265 24.19 -3.59 -10.52
N ALA A 266 24.40 -4.24 -11.67
CA ALA A 266 25.21 -3.67 -12.76
C ALA A 266 24.47 -2.62 -13.59
N PHE A 267 23.16 -2.42 -13.39
CA PHE A 267 22.36 -1.50 -14.20
C PHE A 267 22.66 -0.04 -13.85
N ASN A 268 23.04 0.76 -14.84
CA ASN A 268 23.55 2.12 -14.62
C ASN A 268 22.53 3.09 -14.02
N LEU A 269 21.24 2.89 -14.26
CA LEU A 269 20.19 3.76 -13.72
C LEU A 269 19.70 3.36 -12.33
N LEU A 270 20.10 2.19 -11.81
CA LEU A 270 19.93 1.91 -10.40
C LEU A 270 20.86 2.85 -9.62
N PRO A 271 20.34 3.76 -8.77
CA PRO A 271 21.20 4.72 -8.08
C PRO A 271 22.25 4.03 -7.19
N PRO A 272 23.50 4.54 -7.10
CA PRO A 272 24.59 3.88 -6.38
C PRO A 272 24.28 3.52 -4.92
N GLN A 273 23.45 4.32 -4.26
CA GLN A 273 23.07 4.10 -2.86
C GLN A 273 22.24 2.83 -2.61
N PHE A 274 21.69 2.21 -3.66
CA PHE A 274 21.02 0.91 -3.56
C PHE A 274 21.93 -0.27 -3.91
N LYS A 275 23.20 -0.02 -4.29
CA LYS A 275 24.13 -1.07 -4.71
C LYS A 275 25.05 -1.42 -3.55
N PRO A 276 25.07 -2.68 -3.09
CA PRO A 276 26.11 -3.18 -2.20
C PRO A 276 27.51 -2.92 -2.80
N PRO A 277 28.53 -2.68 -1.97
CA PRO A 277 29.91 -2.44 -2.43
C PRO A 277 30.61 -3.70 -2.96
N VAL A 278 29.93 -4.85 -2.93
CA VAL A 278 30.42 -6.18 -3.34
C VAL A 278 29.38 -6.84 -4.24
N PRO A 279 29.76 -7.76 -5.15
CA PRO A 279 28.79 -8.53 -5.92
C PRO A 279 27.74 -9.17 -5.02
N ALA A 280 26.46 -8.98 -5.34
CA ALA A 280 25.35 -9.46 -4.54
C ALA A 280 24.42 -10.37 -5.36
N THR A 281 23.72 -11.26 -4.67
CA THR A 281 22.64 -12.04 -5.28
C THR A 281 21.43 -11.14 -5.54
N ASN A 282 20.43 -11.61 -6.30
CA ASN A 282 19.15 -10.89 -6.44
C ASN A 282 18.51 -10.59 -5.07
N ARG A 283 18.49 -11.60 -4.18
CA ARG A 283 17.99 -11.46 -2.81
C ARG A 283 18.84 -10.51 -1.98
N GLY A 284 20.17 -10.58 -2.10
CA GLY A 284 21.12 -9.70 -1.42
C GLY A 284 20.92 -8.23 -1.80
N LEU A 285 20.78 -7.93 -3.09
CA LEU A 285 20.48 -6.58 -3.56
C LEU A 285 19.12 -6.08 -3.04
N PHE A 286 18.09 -6.93 -3.13
CA PHE A 286 16.73 -6.53 -2.75
C PHE A 286 16.62 -6.25 -1.24
N GLY A 287 17.20 -7.11 -0.40
CA GLY A 287 17.32 -6.84 1.04
C GLY A 287 18.10 -5.55 1.32
N TYR A 288 19.25 -5.37 0.68
CA TYR A 288 20.07 -4.16 0.86
C TYR A 288 19.34 -2.86 0.49
N ALA A 289 18.50 -2.89 -0.55
CA ALA A 289 17.77 -1.72 -1.00
C ALA A 289 16.63 -1.28 -0.07
N PHE A 290 16.06 -2.21 0.72
CA PHE A 290 14.88 -1.97 1.55
C PHE A 290 15.16 -2.00 3.06
N ASP A 291 16.24 -2.62 3.52
CA ASP A 291 16.55 -2.70 4.94
C ASP A 291 16.92 -1.32 5.54
N GLU A 292 16.39 -1.00 6.72
CA GLU A 292 16.59 0.27 7.44
C GLU A 292 18.07 0.62 7.64
N SER A 293 18.93 -0.39 7.81
CA SER A 293 20.35 -0.20 8.10
C SER A 293 21.20 0.15 6.87
N SER A 294 20.80 -0.33 5.69
CA SER A 294 21.56 -0.14 4.43
C SER A 294 20.91 0.82 3.45
N SER A 295 19.57 0.91 3.46
CA SER A 295 18.80 1.77 2.57
C SER A 295 18.98 3.26 2.93
N PRO A 296 18.92 4.20 1.96
CA PRO A 296 19.10 5.62 2.23
C PRO A 296 18.09 6.15 3.26
N LYS A 297 18.56 6.85 4.29
CA LYS A 297 17.70 7.45 5.33
C LYS A 297 16.61 8.39 4.79
N ALA A 298 16.87 9.05 3.66
CA ALA A 298 15.90 9.91 2.99
C ALA A 298 14.67 9.15 2.45
N LEU A 299 14.77 7.82 2.32
CA LEU A 299 13.74 6.92 1.84
C LEU A 299 13.20 6.03 2.96
N SER A 300 13.15 6.51 4.20
CA SER A 300 12.59 5.75 5.33
C SER A 300 11.15 5.26 5.12
N LEU A 301 10.44 5.81 4.14
CA LEU A 301 9.13 5.34 3.69
C LEU A 301 9.14 3.98 2.96
N ILE A 302 10.29 3.41 2.61
CA ILE A 302 10.37 2.04 2.05
C ILE A 302 11.03 1.06 3.02
N HIS A 303 11.43 1.53 4.21
CA HIS A 303 12.27 0.73 5.09
C HIS A 303 11.50 -0.42 5.73
N VAL A 304 12.16 -1.58 5.78
CA VAL A 304 11.85 -2.73 6.63
C VAL A 304 13.03 -3.04 7.53
N ARG A 305 12.82 -3.89 8.53
CA ARG A 305 13.89 -4.56 9.28
C ARG A 305 13.94 -6.01 8.90
N ALA A 306 14.86 -6.34 8.01
CA ALA A 306 14.94 -7.64 7.39
C ALA A 306 16.18 -8.45 7.77
N GLY A 307 17.27 -7.78 8.14
CA GLY A 307 18.53 -8.42 8.48
C GLY A 307 19.70 -7.69 7.87
N THR A 308 20.66 -8.43 7.31
CA THR A 308 21.90 -7.85 6.79
C THR A 308 22.41 -8.58 5.57
N LEU A 309 23.23 -7.92 4.75
CA LEU A 309 24.03 -8.60 3.73
C LEU A 309 24.95 -9.64 4.41
N ALA A 310 25.03 -10.85 3.85
CA ALA A 310 25.82 -11.94 4.42
C ALA A 310 27.31 -11.57 4.52
N ALA A 311 27.99 -12.09 5.55
CA ALA A 311 29.41 -11.85 5.75
C ALA A 311 30.30 -12.55 4.70
N GLU A 312 29.83 -13.68 4.14
CA GLU A 312 30.54 -14.57 3.22
C GLU A 312 29.68 -14.94 1.99
N GLY A 313 30.31 -15.46 0.91
CA GLY A 313 29.67 -15.82 -0.37
C GLY A 313 30.03 -14.91 -1.56
N ASP A 314 30.27 -15.45 -2.74
CA ASP A 314 30.51 -14.66 -3.96
C ASP A 314 29.64 -15.18 -5.11
N PRO A 315 28.54 -14.50 -5.47
CA PRO A 315 28.04 -13.24 -4.90
C PRO A 315 27.51 -13.34 -3.46
N ARG A 316 27.49 -12.21 -2.72
CA ARG A 316 26.98 -12.10 -1.34
C ARG A 316 25.45 -12.12 -1.30
N ASP A 317 24.89 -13.00 -0.49
CA ASP A 317 23.44 -13.16 -0.31
C ASP A 317 22.89 -12.33 0.86
N TRP A 318 21.58 -12.41 1.11
CA TRP A 318 20.96 -11.84 2.31
C TRP A 318 20.92 -12.85 3.47
N ALA A 319 21.23 -12.36 4.68
CA ALA A 319 21.00 -13.08 5.92
C ALA A 319 19.78 -12.47 6.64
N ASP A 320 18.65 -13.17 6.60
CA ASP A 320 17.48 -12.83 7.40
C ASP A 320 17.80 -12.90 8.90
N GLY A 321 17.10 -12.11 9.71
CA GLY A 321 17.29 -12.15 11.18
C GLY A 321 16.31 -11.32 11.99
N GLU A 322 15.59 -10.40 11.36
CA GLU A 322 14.75 -9.42 12.06
C GLU A 322 13.25 -9.73 11.91
N VAL A 323 12.39 -8.70 11.81
CA VAL A 323 10.93 -8.87 11.84
C VAL A 323 10.34 -9.21 10.47
N THR A 324 10.99 -8.79 9.38
CA THR A 324 10.52 -8.98 7.99
C THR A 324 11.46 -9.89 7.21
N PRO A 325 11.13 -11.17 6.99
CA PRO A 325 11.89 -12.00 6.06
C PRO A 325 11.91 -11.35 4.67
N VAL A 326 13.07 -11.28 4.01
CA VAL A 326 13.20 -10.68 2.66
C VAL A 326 12.34 -11.42 1.65
N GLN A 327 12.19 -12.74 1.81
CA GLN A 327 11.25 -13.50 0.99
C GLN A 327 9.82 -12.95 1.08
N ARG A 328 9.37 -12.59 2.28
CA ARG A 328 8.01 -12.08 2.50
C ARG A 328 7.83 -10.67 1.93
N LEU A 329 8.87 -9.83 2.02
CA LEU A 329 8.92 -8.55 1.31
C LEU A 329 8.82 -8.77 -0.21
N ALA A 330 9.56 -9.73 -0.75
CA ALA A 330 9.54 -10.05 -2.17
C ALA A 330 8.18 -10.63 -2.60
N GLU A 331 7.51 -11.42 -1.77
CA GLU A 331 6.13 -11.89 -2.01
C GLU A 331 5.13 -10.74 -2.06
N THR A 332 5.32 -9.70 -1.25
CA THR A 332 4.49 -8.48 -1.30
C THR A 332 4.69 -7.72 -2.61
N PHE A 333 5.94 -7.41 -2.98
CA PHE A 333 6.23 -6.59 -4.17
C PHE A 333 6.18 -7.37 -5.49
N GLY A 334 6.35 -8.69 -5.48
CA GLY A 334 6.33 -9.54 -6.68
C GLY A 334 4.95 -10.13 -7.00
N GLY A 335 3.90 -9.69 -6.30
CA GLY A 335 2.53 -10.18 -6.49
C GLY A 335 1.79 -9.46 -7.62
N GLU A 336 1.24 -10.22 -8.58
CA GLU A 336 0.48 -9.71 -9.73
C GLU A 336 -0.89 -10.41 -9.86
N PRO A 337 -1.94 -9.78 -10.43
CA PRO A 337 -2.00 -8.43 -11.03
C PRO A 337 -2.32 -7.30 -10.02
N ALA A 338 -2.23 -7.60 -8.72
CA ALA A 338 -2.46 -6.64 -7.66
C ALA A 338 -1.10 -6.26 -7.08
N ASN A 339 -0.42 -5.33 -7.74
CA ASN A 339 0.89 -4.87 -7.34
C ASN A 339 0.87 -4.08 -6.03
N ALA A 340 1.96 -4.18 -5.27
CA ALA A 340 2.12 -3.50 -3.99
C ALA A 340 2.61 -2.05 -4.11
N VAL A 341 3.02 -1.63 -5.29
CA VAL A 341 3.62 -0.32 -5.54
C VAL A 341 2.96 0.37 -6.72
N GLU A 342 2.64 1.64 -6.58
CA GLU A 342 2.04 2.48 -7.60
C GLU A 342 3.15 3.21 -8.37
N TRP A 343 3.18 3.07 -9.70
CA TRP A 343 4.17 3.68 -10.58
C TRP A 343 3.87 5.17 -10.82
N TYR A 344 2.60 5.55 -10.73
CA TYR A 344 2.12 6.88 -11.10
C TYR A 344 1.37 7.58 -9.97
N PHE A 345 1.99 7.63 -8.78
CA PHE A 345 1.39 8.23 -7.60
C PHE A 345 1.09 9.74 -7.78
N PRO A 346 -0.16 10.20 -7.54
CA PRO A 346 -0.55 11.60 -7.77
C PRO A 346 -0.06 12.53 -6.65
N ARG A 347 0.93 13.38 -6.96
CA ARG A 347 1.50 14.37 -6.00
C ARG A 347 0.47 15.31 -5.40
N ARG A 348 -0.63 15.56 -6.13
CA ARG A 348 -1.71 16.43 -5.64
C ARG A 348 -2.38 15.86 -4.38
N LEU A 349 -2.40 14.54 -4.22
CA LEU A 349 -2.94 13.89 -3.03
C LEU A 349 -2.14 14.25 -1.78
N THR A 350 -0.80 14.18 -1.85
CA THR A 350 0.09 14.57 -0.74
C THR A 350 -0.14 16.03 -0.32
N LEU A 351 -0.15 16.96 -1.28
CA LEU A 351 -0.42 18.37 -1.00
C LEU A 351 -1.76 18.59 -0.27
N ASP A 352 -2.82 17.94 -0.74
CA ASP A 352 -4.14 18.09 -0.12
C ASP A 352 -4.20 17.43 1.27
N VAL A 353 -3.51 16.30 1.49
CA VAL A 353 -3.40 15.64 2.79
C VAL A 353 -2.63 16.50 3.79
N ASP A 354 -1.53 17.12 3.37
CA ASP A 354 -0.74 18.02 4.22
C ASP A 354 -1.55 19.25 4.63
N ALA A 355 -2.32 19.82 3.71
CA ALA A 355 -3.25 20.91 4.00
C ALA A 355 -4.43 20.47 4.89
N ALA A 356 -4.74 19.17 4.93
CA ALA A 356 -5.75 18.57 5.80
C ALA A 356 -5.26 18.27 7.22
N SER A 357 -3.95 18.40 7.51
CA SER A 357 -3.35 18.02 8.80
C SER A 357 -4.05 18.62 10.02
N ALA A 358 -4.55 19.86 9.93
CA ALA A 358 -5.25 20.50 11.04
C ALA A 358 -6.65 19.91 11.35
N LEU A 359 -7.25 19.16 10.41
CA LEU A 359 -8.65 18.72 10.42
C LEU A 359 -9.67 19.86 10.56
N SER A 360 -9.39 20.99 9.91
CA SER A 360 -10.25 22.16 9.88
C SER A 360 -10.07 22.94 8.57
N MET A 361 -11.00 23.87 8.28
CA MET A 361 -10.97 24.72 7.09
C MET A 361 -9.97 25.89 7.23
N THR A 362 -8.68 25.56 7.39
CA THR A 362 -7.57 26.53 7.36
C THR A 362 -7.54 27.32 6.04
N PRO A 363 -6.79 28.44 5.94
CA PRO A 363 -6.62 29.14 4.67
C PRO A 363 -6.12 28.23 3.54
N ALA A 364 -5.19 27.30 3.82
CA ALA A 364 -4.70 26.31 2.85
C ALA A 364 -5.82 25.34 2.41
N ALA A 365 -6.56 24.77 3.37
CA ALA A 365 -7.67 23.88 3.09
C ALA A 365 -8.78 24.58 2.27
N ARG A 366 -9.06 25.86 2.54
CA ARG A 366 -10.00 26.67 1.75
C ARG A 366 -9.49 26.93 0.34
N TYR A 367 -8.21 27.28 0.19
CA TYR A 367 -7.58 27.48 -1.12
C TYR A 367 -7.63 26.22 -1.99
N LEU A 368 -7.39 25.05 -1.39
CA LEU A 368 -7.43 23.74 -2.07
C LEU A 368 -8.84 23.14 -2.15
N LYS A 369 -9.87 23.84 -1.67
CA LYS A 369 -11.29 23.43 -1.70
C LYS A 369 -11.59 22.13 -0.94
N LEU A 370 -10.90 21.90 0.18
CA LEU A 370 -11.17 20.76 1.05
C LEU A 370 -12.49 20.91 1.82
N ARG A 371 -12.95 19.85 2.50
CA ARG A 371 -14.26 19.82 3.16
C ARG A 371 -14.22 19.23 4.57
N LEU A 372 -13.24 19.64 5.37
CA LEU A 372 -12.95 19.12 6.71
C LEU A 372 -13.85 19.77 7.78
N ARG A 373 -15.12 19.37 7.84
CA ARG A 373 -16.15 20.03 8.66
C ARG A 373 -16.61 19.23 9.89
N HIS A 374 -16.33 17.93 9.93
CA HIS A 374 -17.03 17.00 10.83
C HIS A 374 -16.14 16.31 11.87
N ALA A 375 -14.85 16.68 11.96
CA ALA A 375 -13.87 16.00 12.82
C ALA A 375 -14.31 15.87 14.30
N ARG A 376 -14.94 16.91 14.88
CA ARG A 376 -15.40 16.91 16.28
C ARG A 376 -16.53 15.91 16.59
N LYS A 377 -17.20 15.39 15.56
CA LYS A 377 -18.32 14.45 15.68
C LYS A 377 -17.91 13.02 15.31
N ALA A 378 -16.70 12.81 14.82
CA ALA A 378 -16.20 11.50 14.38
C ALA A 378 -15.80 10.59 15.55
N ARG A 379 -16.75 10.25 16.42
CA ARG A 379 -16.57 9.42 17.63
C ARG A 379 -16.52 7.93 17.31
N LEU A 380 -15.56 7.54 16.48
CA LEU A 380 -15.38 6.15 16.06
C LEU A 380 -14.40 5.41 16.99
N PRO A 381 -14.56 4.08 17.20
CA PRO A 381 -13.47 3.23 17.68
C PRO A 381 -12.20 3.50 16.87
N LEU A 382 -11.08 3.70 17.56
CA LEU A 382 -9.82 4.10 16.94
C LEU A 382 -8.70 3.16 17.37
N TYR A 383 -8.05 2.55 16.38
CA TYR A 383 -6.77 1.88 16.50
C TYR A 383 -5.70 2.72 15.78
N ALA A 384 -4.55 2.92 16.40
CA ALA A 384 -3.40 3.52 15.76
C ALA A 384 -2.10 2.82 16.17
N LEU A 385 -1.28 2.45 15.19
CA LEU A 385 0.06 1.92 15.36
C LEU A 385 1.09 2.88 14.80
N GLN A 386 2.26 2.94 15.43
CA GLN A 386 3.40 3.74 15.00
C GLN A 386 4.66 2.88 14.90
N THR A 387 5.48 3.16 13.88
CA THR A 387 6.82 2.58 13.66
C THR A 387 7.90 3.64 13.89
N SER A 388 9.16 3.33 13.55
CA SER A 388 10.28 4.28 13.65
C SER A 388 10.11 5.54 12.77
N LEU A 389 9.26 5.51 11.72
CA LEU A 389 9.21 6.54 10.66
C LEU A 389 9.12 7.99 11.16
N THR A 390 8.26 8.27 12.15
CA THR A 390 7.89 9.65 12.52
C THR A 390 8.33 10.07 13.93
N GLY A 391 9.14 9.26 14.62
CA GLY A 391 9.69 9.60 15.93
C GLY A 391 8.64 9.99 16.97
N GLY A 392 7.52 9.24 17.07
CA GLY A 392 6.47 9.53 18.06
C GLY A 392 5.31 10.38 17.55
N ARG A 393 5.39 10.95 16.34
CA ARG A 393 4.38 11.91 15.86
C ARG A 393 3.06 11.24 15.51
N VAL A 394 3.05 10.02 14.98
CA VAL A 394 1.83 9.27 14.67
C VAL A 394 0.94 9.10 15.90
N LEU A 395 1.48 8.60 17.02
CA LEU A 395 0.67 8.44 18.24
C LEU A 395 0.28 9.78 18.88
N LYS A 396 1.13 10.81 18.78
CA LYS A 396 0.76 12.18 19.21
C LYS A 396 -0.43 12.71 18.39
N GLY A 397 -0.42 12.51 17.06
CA GLY A 397 -1.50 12.86 16.16
C GLY A 397 -2.79 12.11 16.46
N ALA A 398 -2.72 10.78 16.64
CA ALA A 398 -3.86 9.95 17.02
C ALA A 398 -4.48 10.37 18.37
N LYS A 399 -3.65 10.66 19.39
CA LYS A 399 -4.10 11.22 20.68
C LYS A 399 -4.77 12.58 20.50
N SER A 400 -4.22 13.46 19.65
CA SER A 400 -4.82 14.76 19.35
C SER A 400 -6.17 14.62 18.64
N PHE A 401 -6.29 13.69 17.68
CA PHE A 401 -7.55 13.43 16.99
C PHE A 401 -8.60 12.84 17.93
N ALA A 402 -8.22 11.85 18.75
CA ALA A 402 -9.11 11.27 19.76
C ALA A 402 -9.69 12.33 20.69
N ARG A 403 -8.86 13.26 21.18
CA ARG A 403 -9.32 14.39 22.00
C ARG A 403 -10.26 15.32 21.23
N LEU A 404 -9.95 15.64 19.98
CA LEU A 404 -10.78 16.52 19.13
C LEU A 404 -12.17 15.92 18.89
N ALA A 405 -12.25 14.62 18.62
CA ALA A 405 -13.49 13.91 18.33
C ALA A 405 -14.26 13.51 19.60
N GLY A 406 -13.59 13.42 20.76
CA GLY A 406 -14.17 12.91 22.00
C GLY A 406 -14.17 11.39 22.10
N ILE A 407 -13.16 10.73 21.52
CA ILE A 407 -12.94 9.28 21.60
C ILE A 407 -12.25 8.98 22.95
N LYS A 408 -12.94 8.21 23.81
CA LYS A 408 -12.47 7.97 25.19
C LYS A 408 -11.39 6.89 25.32
N ARG A 409 -11.43 5.85 24.49
CA ARG A 409 -10.58 4.66 24.61
C ARG A 409 -9.96 4.28 23.26
N PRO A 410 -9.06 5.11 22.70
CA PRO A 410 -8.30 4.70 21.52
C PRO A 410 -7.30 3.59 21.89
N THR A 411 -7.13 2.61 21.00
CA THR A 411 -6.04 1.63 21.07
C THR A 411 -4.82 2.25 20.39
N LEU A 412 -3.74 2.43 21.14
CA LEU A 412 -2.52 3.09 20.69
C LEU A 412 -1.33 2.15 20.89
N VAL A 413 -0.65 1.80 19.81
CA VAL A 413 0.42 0.80 19.78
C VAL A 413 1.71 1.46 19.30
N ASP A 414 2.75 1.38 20.12
CA ASP A 414 4.08 1.83 19.75
C ASP A 414 4.94 0.62 19.40
N ALA A 415 5.34 0.52 18.13
CA ALA A 415 6.24 -0.51 17.61
C ALA A 415 7.57 0.12 17.13
N SER A 416 7.84 1.38 17.47
CA SER A 416 8.97 2.14 16.91
C SER A 416 10.36 1.61 17.27
N SER A 417 10.48 0.79 18.31
CA SER A 417 11.73 0.10 18.65
C SER A 417 11.94 -1.20 17.89
N GLU A 418 10.89 -1.77 17.29
CA GLU A 418 10.85 -3.13 16.74
C GLU A 418 10.60 -3.14 15.23
N GLN A 419 9.93 -2.13 14.69
CA GLN A 419 9.44 -2.07 13.32
C GLN A 419 9.79 -0.73 12.66
N SER A 420 10.21 -0.82 11.39
CA SER A 420 10.29 0.24 10.40
C SER A 420 8.99 0.34 9.59
N HIS A 421 8.93 1.26 8.63
CA HIS A 421 7.68 1.74 8.05
C HIS A 421 6.82 0.67 7.37
N LEU A 422 7.43 -0.26 6.62
CA LEU A 422 6.71 -1.29 5.88
C LEU A 422 6.48 -2.58 6.68
N ASP A 423 7.20 -2.77 7.80
CA ASP A 423 7.10 -3.98 8.63
C ASP A 423 5.68 -4.30 9.11
N PRO A 424 4.78 -3.34 9.43
CA PRO A 424 3.38 -3.67 9.75
C PRO A 424 2.67 -4.49 8.67
N LEU A 425 3.10 -4.39 7.41
CA LEU A 425 2.50 -5.06 6.26
C LEU A 425 3.27 -6.32 5.85
N THR A 426 4.58 -6.35 6.09
CA THR A 426 5.51 -7.35 5.56
C THR A 426 6.13 -8.26 6.62
N ALA A 427 6.08 -7.91 7.91
CA ALA A 427 6.65 -8.72 8.98
C ALA A 427 6.03 -10.12 9.05
N ALA A 428 6.82 -11.10 9.49
CA ALA A 428 6.35 -12.46 9.76
C ALA A 428 5.18 -12.42 10.78
N PRO A 429 4.09 -13.19 10.58
CA PRO A 429 2.87 -13.06 11.37
C PRO A 429 3.08 -13.05 12.90
N GLU A 430 3.92 -13.95 13.39
CA GLU A 430 4.24 -14.10 14.82
C GLU A 430 5.08 -12.96 15.40
N ARG A 431 5.79 -12.21 14.55
CA ARG A 431 6.59 -11.02 14.93
C ARG A 431 5.90 -9.71 14.58
N ASN A 432 4.77 -9.76 13.86
CA ASN A 432 4.08 -8.58 13.37
C ASN A 432 3.23 -7.94 14.49
N ARG A 433 3.70 -6.81 15.02
CA ARG A 433 2.99 -6.09 16.09
C ARG A 433 1.64 -5.58 15.62
N PHE A 434 1.53 -5.09 14.39
CA PHE A 434 0.24 -4.69 13.83
C PHE A 434 -0.77 -5.84 13.86
N LEU A 435 -0.40 -7.02 13.32
CA LEU A 435 -1.29 -8.17 13.27
C LEU A 435 -1.75 -8.59 14.68
N THR A 436 -0.80 -8.74 15.60
CA THR A 436 -1.06 -9.23 16.97
C THR A 436 -1.92 -8.29 17.81
N THR A 437 -1.88 -6.96 17.56
CA THR A 437 -2.67 -5.99 18.32
C THR A 437 -3.95 -5.51 17.62
N VAL A 438 -4.00 -5.53 16.28
CA VAL A 438 -5.21 -5.13 15.54
C VAL A 438 -6.28 -6.23 15.55
N ALA A 439 -5.89 -7.51 15.56
CA ALA A 439 -6.86 -8.60 15.58
C ALA A 439 -7.77 -8.57 16.83
N PRO A 440 -7.25 -8.40 18.07
CA PRO A 440 -8.10 -8.17 19.24
C PRO A 440 -8.97 -6.92 19.14
N PHE A 441 -8.50 -5.84 18.54
CA PHE A 441 -9.30 -4.63 18.31
C PHE A 441 -10.49 -4.92 17.39
N LEU A 442 -10.27 -5.61 16.27
CA LEU A 442 -11.31 -5.95 15.30
C LEU A 442 -12.34 -6.94 15.86
N ARG A 443 -11.91 -7.92 16.67
CA ARG A 443 -12.81 -8.88 17.35
C ARG A 443 -13.74 -8.17 18.35
N ASN A 444 -13.28 -7.09 18.98
CA ASN A 444 -13.99 -6.36 20.04
C ASN A 444 -14.64 -5.03 19.57
N LEU A 445 -14.89 -4.88 18.27
CA LEU A 445 -15.65 -3.73 17.77
C LEU A 445 -17.05 -3.74 18.41
N PRO A 446 -17.51 -2.59 18.94
CA PRO A 446 -18.78 -2.47 19.66
C PRO A 446 -20.01 -2.72 18.77
#